data_AF-A0A1G6AHR9-F1
#
_entry.id   AF-A0A1G6AHR9-F1
#
_cell.length_a   1.000
_cell.length_b   1.000
_cell.length_c   1.000
_cell.angle_alpha   90.00
_cell.angle_beta   90.00
_cell.angle_gamma   90.00
#
_symmetry.space_group_name_H-M   'P 1'
#
loop_
_entity.id
_entity.type
_entity.pdbx_description
1 polymer ?
#
loop_
_entity_poly.entity_id
_entity_poly.type
_entity_poly.pdbx_seq_one_letter_code
_entity_poly.pdbx_strand_id
1 'polypeptide(L)'
;MNVKSSYRYEGFCAQGEGILCKSDMSFWNGSPKLTDPRGVTFEIEEGVTEVEEGFFDMFPTLVRLDLPGSMKSLPLSDKSREIFRRNGVMISGEFDSFAESFAREQGLSFIHSDIELARAGNYFEHGADIVTLRFRDGTPQLRQESFCQGSSAGSSGGGEETVSLRSDFYKTLSQEDIADMCRGSCYKKVKENPKLGKFLKLAREKDGFWFSFSKPEVKG
;
A
#
# COMPACT_ATOMS: atom_id res chain seq x y z
N MET A 1 -8.82 -13.91 -19.72
CA MET A 1 -8.62 -13.62 -18.29
C MET A 1 -7.56 -14.59 -17.80
N ASN A 2 -6.43 -14.08 -17.32
CA ASN A 2 -5.33 -14.89 -16.79
C ASN A 2 -4.83 -14.21 -15.51
N VAL A 3 -5.65 -14.23 -14.46
CA VAL A 3 -5.18 -13.85 -13.12
C VAL A 3 -4.44 -15.06 -12.55
N LYS A 4 -3.16 -14.86 -12.22
CA LYS A 4 -2.29 -15.84 -11.59
C LYS A 4 -2.16 -15.52 -10.11
N SER A 5 -2.48 -16.52 -9.31
CA SER A 5 -2.34 -16.53 -7.86
C SER A 5 -0.94 -17.00 -7.48
N SER A 6 -0.21 -16.25 -6.65
CA SER A 6 1.14 -16.61 -6.18
C SER A 6 1.30 -16.39 -4.67
N TYR A 7 2.34 -17.00 -4.11
CA TYR A 7 2.72 -16.82 -2.70
C TYR A 7 3.95 -15.93 -2.62
N ARG A 8 3.91 -14.85 -1.82
CA ARG A 8 5.07 -14.04 -1.44
C ARG A 8 5.39 -14.25 0.03
N TYR A 9 6.64 -13.99 0.43
CA TYR A 9 7.23 -14.39 1.72
C TYR A 9 6.37 -14.06 2.96
N GLU A 10 5.47 -13.06 2.89
CA GLU A 10 4.63 -12.59 4.00
C GLU A 10 3.11 -12.56 3.71
N GLY A 11 2.62 -13.14 2.60
CA GLY A 11 1.20 -13.10 2.27
C GLY A 11 0.78 -13.78 0.96
N PHE A 12 -0.50 -13.66 0.63
CA PHE A 12 -1.07 -14.09 -0.65
C PHE A 12 -1.06 -12.95 -1.65
N CYS A 13 -0.84 -13.24 -2.92
CA CYS A 13 -0.80 -12.23 -3.97
C CYS A 13 -1.57 -12.69 -5.21
N ALA A 14 -2.45 -11.84 -5.74
CA ALA A 14 -3.14 -12.04 -7.01
C ALA A 14 -2.59 -11.05 -8.05
N GLN A 15 -2.15 -11.57 -9.20
CA GLN A 15 -1.57 -10.80 -10.29
C GLN A 15 -2.25 -11.10 -11.62
N GLY A 16 -2.36 -10.13 -12.52
CA GLY A 16 -2.87 -10.33 -13.87
C GLY A 16 -4.00 -9.36 -14.21
N GLU A 17 -4.77 -9.68 -15.26
CA GLU A 17 -5.76 -8.76 -15.80
C GLU A 17 -7.19 -9.30 -15.69
N GLY A 18 -8.09 -8.44 -15.22
CA GLY A 18 -9.54 -8.67 -15.20
C GLY A 18 -10.10 -9.03 -13.83
N ILE A 19 -10.95 -10.05 -13.79
CA ILE A 19 -11.72 -10.43 -12.59
C ILE A 19 -11.00 -11.56 -11.86
N LEU A 20 -10.83 -11.40 -10.55
CA LEU A 20 -10.32 -12.43 -9.64
C LEU A 20 -11.48 -13.30 -9.15
N CYS A 21 -11.48 -14.58 -9.52
CA CYS A 21 -12.58 -15.52 -9.29
C CYS A 21 -12.20 -16.62 -8.28
N LYS A 22 -13.21 -17.30 -7.72
CA LYS A 22 -13.02 -18.45 -6.82
C LYS A 22 -12.25 -19.60 -7.49
N SER A 23 -12.35 -19.75 -8.80
CA SER A 23 -11.57 -20.74 -9.57
C SER A 23 -10.06 -20.51 -9.50
N ASP A 24 -9.63 -19.25 -9.37
CA ASP A 24 -8.22 -18.85 -9.29
C ASP A 24 -7.60 -19.24 -7.94
N MET A 25 -8.44 -19.69 -7.01
CA MET A 25 -8.06 -20.18 -5.68
C MET A 25 -7.66 -21.65 -5.66
N SER A 26 -7.84 -22.39 -6.76
CA SER A 26 -7.41 -23.79 -6.87
C SER A 26 -5.94 -23.99 -6.47
N PHE A 27 -5.11 -22.97 -6.66
CA PHE A 27 -3.71 -22.95 -6.26
C PHE A 27 -3.47 -22.88 -4.73
N TRP A 28 -4.42 -22.32 -3.96
CA TRP A 28 -4.28 -22.10 -2.51
C TRP A 28 -5.16 -23.01 -1.66
N ASN A 29 -6.12 -23.71 -2.27
CA ASN A 29 -7.04 -24.56 -1.53
C ASN A 29 -6.29 -25.64 -0.73
N GLY A 30 -6.54 -25.71 0.58
CA GLY A 30 -5.85 -26.62 1.50
C GLY A 30 -4.50 -26.12 2.03
N SER A 31 -4.07 -24.91 1.68
CA SER A 31 -2.86 -24.31 2.26
C SER A 31 -3.06 -23.97 3.74
N PRO A 32 -2.22 -24.46 4.67
CA PRO A 32 -2.32 -24.12 6.09
C PRO A 32 -2.10 -22.63 6.37
N LYS A 33 -1.55 -21.89 5.40
CA LYS A 33 -1.31 -20.44 5.49
C LYS A 33 -2.59 -19.62 5.40
N LEU A 34 -3.69 -20.17 4.88
CA LEU A 34 -4.99 -19.48 4.85
C LEU A 34 -5.56 -19.25 6.26
N THR A 35 -5.12 -20.07 7.22
CA THR A 35 -5.56 -20.07 8.61
C THR A 35 -4.40 -19.73 9.56
N ASP A 36 -3.37 -19.04 9.08
CA ASP A 36 -2.23 -18.66 9.92
C ASP A 36 -2.74 -17.79 11.10
N PRO A 37 -2.53 -18.21 12.36
CA PRO A 37 -3.03 -17.47 13.52
C PRO A 37 -2.40 -16.09 13.67
N ARG A 38 -1.27 -15.80 13.00
CA ARG A 38 -0.64 -14.48 12.97
C ARG A 38 -1.38 -13.48 12.10
N GLY A 39 -2.37 -13.94 11.33
CA GLY A 39 -3.12 -13.14 10.38
C GLY A 39 -2.55 -13.24 8.98
N VAL A 40 -3.45 -13.08 8.01
CA VAL A 40 -3.13 -13.16 6.58
C VAL A 40 -3.16 -11.77 5.96
N THR A 41 -2.12 -11.45 5.19
CA THR A 41 -2.10 -10.31 4.28
C THR A 41 -2.38 -10.79 2.86
N PHE A 42 -3.24 -10.08 2.14
CA PHE A 42 -3.56 -10.35 0.75
C PHE A 42 -3.29 -9.11 -0.10
N GLU A 43 -2.46 -9.25 -1.13
CA GLU A 43 -2.11 -8.20 -2.09
C GLU A 43 -2.79 -8.48 -3.42
N ILE A 44 -3.56 -7.53 -3.94
CA ILE A 44 -4.05 -7.54 -5.32
C ILE A 44 -3.20 -6.55 -6.11
N GLU A 45 -2.56 -7.02 -7.18
CA GLU A 45 -1.73 -6.17 -8.03
C GLU A 45 -2.52 -5.45 -9.13
N GLU A 46 -1.89 -4.43 -9.70
CA GLU A 46 -2.39 -3.68 -10.84
C GLU A 46 -2.81 -4.60 -12.00
N GLY A 47 -3.89 -4.22 -12.67
CA GLY A 47 -4.52 -4.98 -13.76
C GLY A 47 -5.76 -5.76 -13.33
N VAL A 48 -5.87 -6.14 -12.06
CA VAL A 48 -7.10 -6.72 -11.50
C VAL A 48 -8.10 -5.59 -11.26
N THR A 49 -9.31 -5.74 -11.81
CA THR A 49 -10.34 -4.69 -11.78
C THR A 49 -11.51 -5.05 -10.88
N GLU A 50 -11.79 -6.34 -10.67
CA GLU A 50 -12.94 -6.80 -9.89
C GLU A 50 -12.60 -8.08 -9.14
N VAL A 51 -13.32 -8.32 -8.04
CA VAL A 51 -13.25 -9.57 -7.27
C VAL A 51 -14.62 -10.21 -7.23
N GLU A 52 -14.71 -11.52 -7.47
CA GLU A 52 -15.96 -12.26 -7.37
C GLU A 52 -16.48 -12.30 -5.92
N GLU A 53 -17.81 -12.22 -5.77
CA GLU A 53 -18.43 -12.27 -4.45
C GLU A 53 -18.10 -13.56 -3.70
N GLY A 54 -17.68 -13.40 -2.44
CA GLY A 54 -17.33 -14.52 -1.56
C GLY A 54 -15.95 -15.14 -1.86
N PHE A 55 -15.14 -14.53 -2.72
CA PHE A 55 -13.72 -14.89 -2.86
C PHE A 55 -12.99 -14.88 -1.50
N PHE A 56 -13.27 -13.87 -0.67
CA PHE A 56 -12.61 -13.72 0.63
C PHE A 56 -13.14 -14.66 1.73
N ASP A 57 -14.16 -15.48 1.45
CA ASP A 57 -14.74 -16.41 2.42
C ASP A 57 -13.78 -17.51 2.88
N MET A 58 -12.67 -17.69 2.17
CA MET A 58 -11.63 -18.66 2.48
C MET A 58 -10.46 -18.09 3.29
N PHE A 59 -10.47 -16.80 3.62
CA PHE A 59 -9.41 -16.16 4.42
C PHE A 59 -9.94 -15.78 5.81
N PRO A 60 -10.23 -16.76 6.69
CA PRO A 60 -10.84 -16.49 7.99
C PRO A 60 -9.97 -15.63 8.92
N THR A 61 -8.66 -15.58 8.65
CA THR A 61 -7.65 -14.85 9.42
C THR A 61 -7.12 -13.63 8.67
N LEU A 62 -7.82 -13.15 7.62
CA LEU A 62 -7.41 -11.94 6.90
C LEU A 62 -7.32 -10.76 7.87
N VAL A 63 -6.18 -10.06 7.86
CA VAL A 63 -5.93 -8.85 8.67
C VAL A 63 -5.61 -7.63 7.81
N ARG A 64 -5.14 -7.84 6.58
CA ARG A 64 -4.77 -6.75 5.67
C ARG A 64 -5.07 -7.12 4.22
N LEU A 65 -5.63 -6.16 3.49
CA LEU A 65 -5.96 -6.29 2.07
C LEU A 65 -5.44 -5.07 1.31
N ASP A 66 -4.50 -5.29 0.41
CA ASP A 66 -3.90 -4.24 -0.42
C ASP A 66 -4.59 -4.25 -1.79
N LEU A 67 -5.25 -3.14 -2.13
CA LEU A 67 -6.04 -2.97 -3.35
C LEU A 67 -5.33 -2.04 -4.33
N PRO A 68 -5.28 -2.40 -5.63
CA PRO A 68 -4.64 -1.59 -6.65
C PRO A 68 -5.53 -0.42 -7.08
N GLY A 69 -4.94 0.58 -7.75
CA GLY A 69 -5.68 1.69 -8.36
C GLY A 69 -6.63 1.24 -9.47
N SER A 70 -6.35 0.10 -10.12
CA SER A 70 -7.22 -0.50 -11.14
C SER A 70 -8.53 -1.08 -10.61
N MET A 71 -8.66 -1.28 -9.29
CA MET A 71 -9.83 -1.92 -8.66
C MET A 71 -11.08 -1.04 -8.78
N LYS A 72 -12.21 -1.68 -9.14
CA LYS A 72 -13.50 -1.03 -9.35
C LYS A 72 -14.63 -1.65 -8.55
N SER A 73 -14.54 -2.93 -8.22
CA SER A 73 -15.63 -3.67 -7.57
C SER A 73 -15.10 -4.77 -6.67
N LEU A 74 -15.61 -4.81 -5.44
CA LEU A 74 -15.30 -5.83 -4.45
C LEU A 74 -16.56 -6.17 -3.65
N PRO A 75 -17.52 -6.91 -4.23
CA PRO A 75 -18.69 -7.39 -3.53
C PRO A 75 -18.28 -8.33 -2.39
N LEU A 76 -18.73 -8.01 -1.18
CA LEU A 76 -18.57 -8.86 0.00
C LEU A 76 -19.85 -9.66 0.26
N SER A 77 -19.72 -10.98 0.34
CA SER A 77 -20.73 -11.87 0.90
C SER A 77 -20.88 -11.62 2.41
N ASP A 78 -21.97 -12.09 3.02
CA ASP A 78 -22.21 -11.93 4.47
C ASP A 78 -21.05 -12.49 5.32
N LYS A 79 -20.51 -13.64 4.91
CA LYS A 79 -19.37 -14.28 5.60
C LYS A 79 -18.10 -13.44 5.49
N SER A 80 -17.78 -12.92 4.31
CA SER A 80 -16.64 -12.02 4.12
C SER A 80 -16.80 -10.73 4.93
N ARG A 81 -18.01 -10.16 5.00
CA ARG A 81 -18.29 -8.97 5.84
C ARG A 81 -18.06 -9.26 7.32
N GLU A 82 -18.49 -10.42 7.81
CA GLU A 82 -18.24 -10.83 9.19
C GLU A 82 -16.73 -10.97 9.47
N ILE A 83 -15.98 -11.63 8.59
CA ILE A 83 -14.52 -11.76 8.69
C ILE A 83 -13.86 -10.38 8.75
N PHE A 84 -14.23 -9.48 7.83
CA PHE A 84 -13.61 -8.15 7.73
C PHE A 84 -13.83 -7.33 9.00
N ARG A 85 -15.06 -7.36 9.55
CA ARG A 85 -15.40 -6.64 10.79
C ARG A 85 -14.76 -7.28 12.01
N ARG A 86 -14.88 -8.60 12.16
CA ARG A 86 -14.35 -9.33 13.31
C ARG A 86 -12.84 -9.16 13.44
N ASN A 87 -12.13 -9.26 12.32
CA ASN A 87 -10.67 -9.18 12.32
C ASN A 87 -10.15 -7.74 12.27
N GLY A 88 -11.03 -6.75 12.03
CA GLY A 88 -10.62 -5.36 11.82
C GLY A 88 -9.68 -5.23 10.61
N VAL A 89 -10.08 -5.81 9.47
CA VAL A 89 -9.23 -5.84 8.27
C VAL A 89 -8.83 -4.43 7.87
N MET A 90 -7.52 -4.22 7.75
CA MET A 90 -6.93 -2.99 7.28
C MET A 90 -6.88 -3.00 5.75
N ILE A 91 -7.52 -2.02 5.12
CA ILE A 91 -7.46 -1.82 3.68
C ILE A 91 -6.27 -0.92 3.37
N SER A 92 -5.45 -1.29 2.39
CA SER A 92 -4.42 -0.42 1.82
C SER A 92 -4.75 -0.09 0.38
N GLY A 93 -4.47 1.14 -0.05
CA GLY A 93 -4.66 1.53 -1.44
C GLY A 93 -4.26 2.98 -1.73
N GLU A 94 -4.37 3.38 -3.00
CA GLU A 94 -4.05 4.75 -3.40
C GLU A 94 -4.99 5.79 -2.74
N PHE A 95 -4.51 7.02 -2.55
CA PHE A 95 -5.34 8.14 -2.08
C PHE A 95 -6.45 8.47 -3.10
N ASP A 96 -7.67 8.76 -2.62
CA ASP A 96 -8.84 9.06 -3.46
C ASP A 96 -9.16 7.93 -4.46
N SER A 97 -9.00 6.68 -4.00
CA SER A 97 -9.27 5.48 -4.80
C SER A 97 -10.55 4.77 -4.37
N PHE A 98 -10.92 3.76 -5.14
CA PHE A 98 -11.94 2.80 -4.75
C PHE A 98 -11.67 2.21 -3.36
N ALA A 99 -10.40 1.91 -3.04
CA ALA A 99 -10.03 1.29 -1.77
C ALA A 99 -10.40 2.16 -0.55
N GLU A 100 -10.16 3.48 -0.64
CA GLU A 100 -10.53 4.43 0.42
C GLU A 100 -12.05 4.49 0.61
N SER A 101 -12.79 4.60 -0.50
CA SER A 101 -14.25 4.67 -0.48
C SER A 101 -14.87 3.38 0.08
N PHE A 102 -14.37 2.23 -0.37
CA PHE A 102 -14.77 0.91 0.11
C PHE A 102 -14.50 0.74 1.61
N ALA A 103 -13.30 1.07 2.08
CA ALA A 103 -12.95 0.96 3.48
C ALA A 103 -13.86 1.83 4.37
N ARG A 104 -14.18 3.05 3.93
CA ARG A 104 -15.12 3.94 4.60
C ARG A 104 -16.54 3.40 4.64
N GLU A 105 -17.05 2.89 3.52
CA GLU A 105 -18.40 2.29 3.43
C GLU A 105 -18.56 1.05 4.30
N GLN A 106 -17.50 0.24 4.44
CA GLN A 106 -17.50 -0.95 5.28
C GLN A 106 -17.15 -0.66 6.75
N GLY A 107 -16.75 0.57 7.09
CA GLY A 107 -16.37 0.98 8.44
C GLY A 107 -15.05 0.35 8.92
N LEU A 108 -14.08 0.16 8.01
CA LEU A 108 -12.81 -0.51 8.26
C LEU A 108 -11.67 0.48 8.54
N SER A 109 -10.47 -0.02 8.79
CA SER A 109 -9.26 0.81 8.81
C SER A 109 -8.71 0.98 7.40
N PHE A 110 -8.13 2.15 7.12
CA PHE A 110 -7.48 2.42 5.85
C PHE A 110 -6.08 3.02 6.04
N ILE A 111 -5.14 2.56 5.23
CA ILE A 111 -3.80 3.11 5.12
C ILE A 111 -3.52 3.41 3.65
N HIS A 112 -2.91 4.56 3.38
CA HIS A 112 -2.51 4.88 2.02
C HIS A 112 -1.29 4.08 1.60
N SER A 113 -1.29 3.61 0.36
CA SER A 113 -0.11 3.02 -0.26
C SER A 113 1.00 4.06 -0.37
N ASP A 114 2.24 3.59 -0.25
CA ASP A 114 3.44 4.39 -0.43
C ASP A 114 3.44 5.09 -1.80
N ILE A 115 3.88 6.35 -1.82
CA ILE A 115 4.02 7.13 -3.05
C ILE A 115 5.50 7.27 -3.37
N GLU A 116 5.97 6.62 -4.44
CA GLU A 116 7.31 6.90 -4.98
C GLU A 116 7.33 8.33 -5.55
N LEU A 117 8.09 9.20 -4.91
CA LEU A 117 8.21 10.62 -5.25
C LEU A 117 9.33 10.87 -6.26
N ALA A 118 10.42 10.13 -6.16
CA ALA A 118 11.53 10.28 -7.09
C ALA A 118 12.36 9.01 -7.15
N ARG A 119 12.93 8.78 -8.32
CA ARG A 119 14.01 7.82 -8.56
C ARG A 119 15.06 8.48 -9.43
N ALA A 120 16.26 8.70 -8.89
CA ALA A 120 17.39 9.26 -9.62
C ALA A 120 18.47 8.19 -9.76
N GLY A 121 18.81 7.83 -11.00
CA GLY A 121 19.93 6.92 -11.25
C GLY A 121 21.25 7.68 -11.16
N ASN A 122 22.21 7.14 -10.42
CA ASN A 122 23.59 7.57 -10.45
C ASN A 122 24.32 6.80 -11.54
N TYR A 123 24.44 7.42 -12.72
CA TYR A 123 25.08 6.86 -13.91
C TYR A 123 26.53 6.38 -13.66
N PHE A 124 27.23 6.98 -12.70
CA PHE A 124 28.63 6.67 -12.40
C PHE A 124 28.82 5.49 -11.42
N GLU A 125 27.79 5.11 -10.65
CA GLU A 125 27.94 4.16 -9.53
C GLU A 125 27.00 2.93 -9.65
N HIS A 126 26.34 2.76 -10.80
CA HIS A 126 25.26 1.77 -10.97
C HIS A 126 24.25 1.80 -9.81
N GLY A 127 23.98 3.01 -9.33
CA GLY A 127 23.20 3.25 -8.13
C GLY A 127 21.90 3.97 -8.41
N ALA A 128 20.99 3.97 -7.44
CA ALA A 128 19.76 4.76 -7.51
C ALA A 128 19.40 5.33 -6.14
N ASP A 129 19.05 6.60 -6.13
CA ASP A 129 18.38 7.27 -5.02
C ASP A 129 16.87 7.19 -5.24
N ILE A 130 16.14 6.61 -4.30
CA ILE A 130 14.68 6.50 -4.31
C ILE A 130 14.14 7.26 -3.12
N VAL A 131 13.19 8.16 -3.38
CA VAL A 131 12.47 8.90 -2.34
C VAL A 131 11.02 8.43 -2.36
N THR A 132 10.54 7.96 -1.20
CA THR A 132 9.18 7.45 -1.02
C THR A 132 8.50 8.17 0.13
N LEU A 133 7.29 8.67 -0.10
CA LEU A 133 6.38 9.07 0.97
C LEU A 133 5.61 7.84 1.45
N ARG A 134 5.89 7.43 2.67
CA ARG A 134 5.33 6.24 3.32
C ARG A 134 4.27 6.58 4.32
N PHE A 135 3.33 5.67 4.53
CA PHE A 135 2.26 5.81 5.53
C PHE A 135 2.24 4.65 6.52
N ARG A 136 3.42 4.26 7.03
CA ARG A 136 3.58 3.13 7.93
C ARG A 136 2.76 3.32 9.20
N ASP A 137 1.82 2.41 9.45
CA ASP A 137 0.92 2.45 10.62
C ASP A 137 0.23 3.83 10.80
N GLY A 138 -0.07 4.49 9.67
CA GLY A 138 -0.67 5.82 9.63
C GLY A 138 0.21 6.98 10.03
N THR A 139 1.51 6.74 10.24
CA THR A 139 2.50 7.80 10.40
C THR A 139 3.14 8.13 9.05
N PRO A 140 2.99 9.36 8.53
CA PRO A 140 3.64 9.75 7.30
C PRO A 140 5.15 9.88 7.51
N GLN A 141 5.94 9.30 6.62
CA GLN A 141 7.40 9.33 6.67
C GLN A 141 7.97 9.53 5.27
N LEU A 142 9.00 10.35 5.16
CA LEU A 142 9.79 10.46 3.94
C LEU A 142 10.98 9.52 4.07
N ARG A 143 11.02 8.46 3.28
CA ARG A 143 12.15 7.53 3.23
C ARG A 143 12.97 7.78 1.99
N GLN A 144 14.27 7.96 2.18
CA GLN A 144 15.25 8.05 1.11
C GLN A 144 16.18 6.85 1.19
N GLU A 145 16.22 6.08 0.10
CA GLU A 145 17.09 4.91 -0.04
C GLU A 145 18.10 5.18 -1.15
N SER A 146 19.37 5.02 -0.83
CA SER A 146 20.46 5.09 -1.79
C SER A 146 21.05 3.70 -1.94
N PHE A 147 20.99 3.19 -3.17
CA PHE A 147 21.64 1.93 -3.55
C PHE A 147 22.85 2.25 -4.41
N CYS A 148 24.03 1.71 -4.11
CA CYS A 148 25.17 1.71 -5.02
C CYS A 148 25.68 0.27 -5.18
N GLN A 149 25.89 -0.18 -6.42
CA GLN A 149 26.59 -1.44 -6.63
C GLN A 149 28.08 -1.20 -6.40
N GLY A 150 28.65 -1.89 -5.41
CA GLY A 150 30.08 -1.82 -5.14
C GLY A 150 30.91 -2.25 -6.34
N SER A 151 31.97 -1.51 -6.63
CA SER A 151 32.92 -1.80 -7.72
C SER A 151 33.85 -3.00 -7.42
N SER A 152 33.64 -3.74 -6.34
CA SER A 152 34.47 -4.88 -5.92
C SER A 152 33.60 -5.95 -5.25
N ALA A 153 33.92 -7.22 -5.52
CA ALA A 153 33.24 -8.40 -4.99
C ALA A 153 33.26 -8.39 -3.45
N GLY A 154 32.25 -7.78 -2.82
CA GLY A 154 32.05 -7.83 -1.37
C GLY A 154 31.42 -6.62 -0.68
N SER A 155 31.23 -5.46 -1.32
CA SER A 155 30.69 -4.28 -0.62
C SER A 155 29.64 -3.52 -1.42
N SER A 156 28.36 -3.82 -1.24
CA SER A 156 27.27 -2.91 -1.59
C SER A 156 27.25 -1.75 -0.59
N GLY A 157 27.67 -0.57 -1.02
CA GLY A 157 27.46 0.67 -0.28
C GLY A 157 26.02 1.15 -0.48
N GLY A 158 25.33 1.49 0.60
CA GLY A 158 23.97 2.00 0.55
C GLY A 158 23.58 2.60 1.90
N GLY A 159 22.65 3.54 1.86
CA GLY A 159 22.17 4.25 3.03
C GLY A 159 20.67 4.38 3.00
N GLU A 160 20.06 4.31 4.17
CA GLU A 160 18.66 4.63 4.37
C GLU A 160 18.56 5.80 5.34
N GLU A 161 17.84 6.84 4.94
CA GLU A 161 17.46 7.94 5.81
C GLU A 161 15.93 8.03 5.84
N THR A 162 15.37 8.17 7.03
CA THR A 162 13.92 8.33 7.22
C THR A 162 13.66 9.60 8.02
N VAL A 163 12.80 10.47 7.49
CA VAL A 163 12.32 11.68 8.17
C VAL A 163 10.85 11.48 8.49
N SER A 164 10.52 11.46 9.79
CA SER A 164 9.12 11.42 10.22
C SER A 164 8.43 12.76 9.95
N LEU A 165 7.29 12.71 9.28
CA LEU A 165 6.46 13.88 9.05
C LEU A 165 5.38 13.95 10.13
N ARG A 166 4.95 15.17 10.47
CA ARG A 166 3.77 15.34 11.31
C ARG A 166 2.54 14.79 10.59
N SER A 167 1.56 14.30 11.32
CA SER A 167 0.30 13.80 10.73
C SER A 167 -0.44 14.85 9.91
N ASP A 168 -0.27 16.14 10.23
CA ASP A 168 -0.89 17.28 9.55
C ASP A 168 0.01 17.94 8.47
N PHE A 169 1.12 17.30 8.07
CA PHE A 169 2.12 17.91 7.17
C PHE A 169 1.53 18.45 5.87
N TYR A 170 0.51 17.79 5.33
CA TYR A 170 -0.15 18.18 4.07
C TYR A 170 -0.81 19.58 4.16
N LYS A 171 -1.13 20.07 5.37
CA LYS A 171 -1.72 21.39 5.59
C LYS A 171 -0.70 22.51 5.44
N THR A 172 0.54 22.27 5.85
CA THR A 172 1.57 23.31 5.98
C THR A 172 2.66 23.21 4.93
N LEU A 173 3.03 21.99 4.52
CA LEU A 173 4.14 21.76 3.61
C LEU A 173 3.69 21.78 2.15
N SER A 174 4.44 22.49 1.31
CA SER A 174 4.36 22.45 -0.14
C SER A 174 5.22 21.33 -0.74
N GLN A 175 5.14 21.13 -2.06
CA GLN A 175 6.03 20.20 -2.75
C GLN A 175 7.50 20.62 -2.64
N GLU A 176 7.76 21.92 -2.56
CA GLU A 176 9.10 22.48 -2.41
C GLU A 176 9.64 22.21 -1.01
N ASP A 177 8.85 22.40 0.04
CA ASP A 177 9.26 22.09 1.42
C ASP A 177 9.58 20.59 1.57
N ILE A 178 8.79 19.70 0.95
CA ILE A 178 9.06 18.26 0.96
C ILE A 178 10.33 17.94 0.14
N ALA A 179 10.55 18.63 -0.98
CA ALA A 179 11.75 18.46 -1.78
C ALA A 179 13.00 18.93 -1.03
N ASP A 180 12.93 20.02 -0.27
CA ASP A 180 14.04 20.54 0.56
C ASP A 180 14.44 19.57 1.69
N MET A 181 13.50 18.72 2.15
CA MET A 181 13.80 17.63 3.09
C MET A 181 14.51 16.44 2.43
N CYS A 182 14.52 16.37 1.09
CA CYS A 182 15.19 15.31 0.33
C CYS A 182 16.59 15.78 -0.07
N ARG A 183 17.57 14.87 -0.08
CA ARG A 183 18.92 15.21 -0.54
C ARG A 183 19.07 15.15 -2.05
N GLY A 184 19.88 16.07 -2.59
CA GLY A 184 20.63 15.89 -3.83
C GLY A 184 19.81 15.76 -5.11
N SER A 185 20.10 14.71 -5.88
CA SER A 185 19.66 14.49 -7.27
C SER A 185 18.14 14.30 -7.43
N CYS A 186 17.44 14.00 -6.34
CA CYS A 186 15.99 13.79 -6.33
C CYS A 186 15.18 15.08 -6.16
N TYR A 187 15.80 16.20 -5.73
CA TYR A 187 15.08 17.46 -5.43
C TYR A 187 14.10 17.87 -6.51
N LYS A 188 14.59 18.04 -7.76
CA LYS A 188 13.77 18.49 -8.88
C LYS A 188 12.62 17.53 -9.17
N LYS A 189 12.89 16.21 -9.10
CA LYS A 189 11.89 15.17 -9.34
C LYS A 189 10.79 15.17 -8.29
N VAL A 190 11.13 15.39 -7.01
CA VAL A 190 10.15 15.52 -5.92
C VAL A 190 9.34 16.81 -6.08
N LYS A 191 10.01 17.95 -6.31
CA LYS A 191 9.37 19.26 -6.48
C LYS A 191 8.35 19.27 -7.62
N GLU A 192 8.67 18.60 -8.73
CA GLU A 192 7.82 18.52 -9.92
C GLU A 192 6.93 17.26 -9.96
N ASN A 193 6.91 16.44 -8.88
CA ASN A 193 6.19 15.18 -8.88
C ASN A 193 4.66 15.41 -8.97
N PRO A 194 3.97 14.94 -10.02
CA PRO A 194 2.54 15.18 -10.19
C PRO A 194 1.68 14.41 -9.18
N LYS A 195 2.12 13.22 -8.73
CA LYS A 195 1.42 12.43 -7.72
C LYS A 195 1.42 13.15 -6.37
N LEU A 196 2.56 13.72 -5.97
CA LEU A 196 2.68 14.51 -4.75
C LEU A 196 1.80 15.76 -4.78
N GLY A 197 1.82 16.50 -5.91
CA GLY A 197 0.98 17.68 -6.09
C GLY A 197 -0.51 17.35 -6.00
N LYS A 198 -0.95 16.29 -6.68
CA LYS A 198 -2.33 15.79 -6.60
C LYS A 198 -2.69 15.39 -5.17
N PHE A 199 -1.82 14.62 -4.49
CA PHE A 199 -2.03 14.19 -3.11
C PHE A 199 -2.20 15.38 -2.17
N LEU A 200 -1.26 16.34 -2.15
CA LEU A 200 -1.31 17.49 -1.24
C LEU A 200 -2.56 18.34 -1.49
N LYS A 201 -2.92 18.57 -2.76
CA LYS A 201 -4.12 19.33 -3.11
C LYS A 201 -5.38 18.66 -2.54
N LEU A 202 -5.58 17.38 -2.84
CA LEU A 202 -6.79 16.68 -2.42
C LEU A 202 -6.84 16.46 -0.91
N ALA A 203 -5.70 16.16 -0.27
CA ALA A 203 -5.61 16.02 1.18
C ALA A 203 -5.99 17.32 1.91
N ARG A 204 -5.66 18.48 1.35
CA ARG A 204 -6.11 19.79 1.89
C ARG A 204 -7.60 20.01 1.68
N GLU A 205 -8.13 19.69 0.50
CA GLU A 205 -9.56 19.85 0.18
C GLU A 205 -10.46 18.97 1.06
N LYS A 206 -9.98 17.78 1.42
CA LYS A 206 -10.71 16.82 2.28
C LYS A 206 -10.46 17.00 3.79
N ASP A 207 -9.76 18.06 4.19
CA ASP A 207 -9.29 18.33 5.56
C ASP A 207 -8.57 17.13 6.21
N GLY A 208 -7.83 16.40 5.38
CA GLY A 208 -7.12 15.21 5.78
C GLY A 208 -7.32 14.04 4.84
N PHE A 209 -6.64 12.99 5.23
CA PHE A 209 -6.60 11.71 4.57
C PHE A 209 -7.11 10.73 5.65
N TRP A 210 -8.14 9.94 5.34
CA TRP A 210 -8.93 9.25 6.37
C TRP A 210 -8.12 8.10 7.01
N PHE A 211 -7.75 8.28 8.28
CA PHE A 211 -7.23 7.20 9.14
C PHE A 211 -8.27 6.85 10.18
N SER A 212 -8.85 5.66 10.03
CA SER A 212 -9.61 5.02 11.08
C SER A 212 -8.70 3.98 11.73
N PHE A 213 -8.22 4.28 12.95
CA PHE A 213 -7.78 3.24 13.89
C PHE A 213 -8.93 2.98 14.84
N SER A 214 -10.00 2.35 14.37
CA SER A 214 -10.87 1.64 15.29
C SER A 214 -10.15 0.35 15.68
N LYS A 215 -9.34 0.41 16.75
CA LYS A 215 -9.19 -0.81 17.55
C LYS A 215 -10.61 -1.23 17.92
N PRO A 216 -11.07 -2.45 17.60
CA PRO A 216 -12.31 -2.91 18.21
C PRO A 216 -12.12 -2.77 19.71
N GLU A 217 -13.01 -2.00 20.36
CA GLU A 217 -13.12 -2.03 21.80
C GLU A 217 -13.30 -3.49 22.18
N VAL A 218 -12.26 -4.09 22.77
CA VAL A 218 -12.40 -5.35 23.46
C VAL A 218 -13.29 -5.04 24.65
N LYS A 219 -14.60 -5.13 24.45
CA LYS A 219 -15.55 -5.22 25.55
C LYS A 219 -15.22 -6.52 26.26
N GLY A 220 -14.52 -6.40 27.38
CA GLY A 220 -14.37 -7.48 28.35
C GLY A 220 -15.70 -7.87 28.98
#